data_AF-R5CYX8-F1
#
_entry.id   AF-R5CYX8-F1
#
_cell.length_a   1.000
_cell.length_b   1.000
_cell.length_c   1.000
_cell.angle_alpha   90.00
_cell.angle_beta   90.00
_cell.angle_gamma   90.00
#
_symmetry.space_group_name_H-M   'P 1'
#
loop_
_entity.id
_entity.type
_entity.pdbx_description
1 polymer ?
#
loop_
_entity_poly.entity_id
_entity_poly.type
_entity_poly.pdbx_seq_one_letter_code
_entity_poly.pdbx_strand_id
1 'polypeptide(L)'
;MKRYIKIIIICSITLVAVSCGKQHKAESAVKDFLNQNMTAADYSISFNKIDSTKNLTDSMIIVMKNSAKKNRLFKKNIEYGNGNKPYIFTKTKICNGKDTVPYTFYLDNTLKNVIAFKMH
;
A
#
# COMPACT_ATOMS: atom_id res chain seq x y z
N MET A 1 22.58 4.45 -57.28
CA MET A 1 23.57 4.06 -56.25
C MET A 1 23.93 5.32 -55.46
N LYS A 2 23.73 5.53 -54.16
CA LYS A 2 23.63 4.69 -52.95
C LYS A 2 22.76 5.46 -51.94
N ARG A 3 21.70 4.84 -51.44
CA ARG A 3 21.53 4.34 -50.04
C ARG A 3 21.05 5.40 -49.04
N TYR A 4 19.73 5.42 -48.92
CA TYR A 4 18.94 5.69 -47.72
C TYR A 4 19.62 5.16 -46.45
N ILE A 5 19.96 6.04 -45.50
CA ILE A 5 20.01 5.70 -44.06
C ILE A 5 19.53 6.94 -43.29
N LYS A 6 18.21 7.07 -43.14
CA LYS A 6 17.62 7.73 -41.97
C LYS A 6 17.05 6.61 -41.12
N ILE A 7 17.81 6.11 -40.17
CA ILE A 7 17.28 5.22 -39.13
C ILE A 7 17.29 6.01 -37.83
N ILE A 8 16.10 6.49 -37.50
CA ILE A 8 15.73 7.11 -36.22
C ILE A 8 15.89 6.02 -35.15
N ILE A 9 16.89 6.17 -34.27
CA ILE A 9 16.98 5.37 -33.04
C ILE A 9 16.19 6.11 -31.97
N ILE A 10 14.90 5.82 -31.86
CA ILE A 10 14.09 6.15 -30.69
C ILE A 10 13.26 4.91 -30.37
N CYS A 11 13.72 4.09 -29.43
CA CYS A 11 12.87 3.06 -28.85
C CYS A 11 13.29 2.73 -27.41
N SER A 12 12.44 3.18 -26.48
CA SER A 12 11.92 2.38 -25.37
C SER A 12 12.80 2.21 -24.11
N ILE A 13 12.86 3.26 -23.29
CA ILE A 13 13.14 3.12 -21.84
C ILE A 13 12.16 4.02 -21.06
N THR A 14 10.89 3.62 -20.91
CA THR A 14 9.98 4.34 -19.97
C THR A 14 9.09 3.44 -19.12
N LEU A 15 9.13 2.10 -19.24
CA LEU A 15 8.14 1.26 -18.55
C LEU A 15 8.44 0.99 -17.05
N VAL A 16 9.67 1.24 -16.58
CA VAL A 16 10.07 0.94 -15.19
C VAL A 16 9.63 2.04 -14.20
N ALA A 17 9.41 3.27 -14.68
CA ALA A 17 9.09 4.42 -13.83
C ALA A 17 7.68 4.32 -13.19
N VAL A 18 6.71 3.71 -13.89
CA VAL A 18 5.31 3.68 -13.44
C VAL A 18 5.12 2.79 -12.21
N SER A 19 5.81 1.65 -12.16
CA SER A 19 5.71 0.71 -11.04
C SER A 19 6.34 1.29 -9.76
N CYS A 20 7.52 1.89 -9.88
CA CYS A 20 8.21 2.53 -8.75
C CYS A 20 7.40 3.71 -8.20
N GLY A 21 6.80 4.52 -9.08
CA GLY A 21 5.93 5.63 -8.69
C GLY A 21 4.67 5.20 -7.95
N LYS A 22 4.03 4.11 -8.36
CA LYS A 22 2.87 3.54 -7.64
C LYS A 22 3.28 2.97 -6.28
N GLN A 23 4.40 2.26 -6.22
CA GLN A 23 4.89 1.73 -4.95
C GLN A 23 5.17 2.86 -3.96
N HIS A 24 5.88 3.91 -4.38
CA HIS A 24 6.16 5.07 -3.52
C HIS A 24 4.88 5.74 -2.97
N LYS A 25 3.85 5.90 -3.81
CA LYS A 25 2.55 6.45 -3.37
C LYS A 25 1.86 5.56 -2.35
N ALA A 26 1.87 4.24 -2.56
CA ALA A 26 1.29 3.29 -1.61
C ALA A 26 2.03 3.32 -0.26
N GLU A 27 3.36 3.35 -0.28
CA GLU A 27 4.19 3.45 0.93
C GLU A 27 3.90 4.75 1.69
N SER A 28 3.78 5.88 0.98
CA SER A 28 3.43 7.17 1.58
C SER A 28 2.05 7.11 2.27
N ALA A 29 1.02 6.63 1.55
CA ALA A 29 -0.33 6.55 2.11
C ALA A 29 -0.42 5.63 3.33
N VAL A 30 0.34 4.53 3.35
CA VAL A 30 0.42 3.67 4.54
C VAL A 30 1.16 4.38 5.67
N LYS A 31 2.28 5.05 5.42
CA LYS A 31 3.00 5.82 6.46
C LYS A 31 2.14 6.91 7.07
N ASP A 32 1.44 7.68 6.24
CA ASP A 32 0.53 8.74 6.70
C ASP A 32 -0.60 8.15 7.56
N PHE A 33 -1.18 7.03 7.12
CA PHE A 33 -2.17 6.29 7.90
C PHE A 33 -1.60 5.80 9.25
N LEU A 34 -0.38 5.25 9.28
CA LEU A 34 0.25 4.79 10.52
C LEU A 34 0.54 5.96 11.46
N ASN A 35 1.08 7.07 10.97
CA ASN A 35 1.37 8.26 11.78
C ASN A 35 0.09 8.82 12.44
N GLN A 36 -1.04 8.77 11.74
CA GLN A 36 -2.32 9.22 12.28
C GLN A 36 -2.93 8.22 13.29
N ASN A 37 -2.73 6.92 13.08
CA ASN A 37 -3.52 5.87 13.75
C ASN A 37 -2.75 4.98 14.73
N MET A 38 -1.41 4.97 14.71
CA MET A 38 -0.62 4.21 15.69
C MET A 38 -0.65 4.89 17.06
N THR A 39 -0.54 4.07 18.11
CA THR A 39 -0.42 4.53 19.50
C THR A 39 1.04 4.73 19.91
N ALA A 40 1.97 4.01 19.29
CA ALA A 40 3.40 4.16 19.52
C ALA A 40 3.94 5.38 18.77
N ALA A 41 4.79 6.17 19.45
CA ALA A 41 5.44 7.33 18.86
C ALA A 41 6.56 6.94 17.89
N ASP A 42 7.28 5.86 18.19
CA ASP A 42 8.42 5.39 17.41
C ASP A 42 8.13 3.99 16.83
N TYR A 43 8.25 3.87 15.50
CA TYR A 43 8.19 2.59 14.81
C TYR A 43 9.07 2.61 13.57
N SER A 44 9.53 1.44 13.14
CA SER A 44 10.10 1.26 11.81
C SER A 44 9.20 0.40 10.96
N ILE A 45 9.21 0.64 9.65
CA ILE A 45 8.38 -0.08 8.69
C ILE A 45 9.19 -0.48 7.47
N SER A 46 9.02 -1.72 7.04
CA SER A 46 9.49 -2.22 5.74
C SER A 46 8.31 -2.63 4.87
N PHE A 47 8.45 -2.43 3.56
CA PHE A 47 7.40 -2.67 2.58
C PHE A 47 7.82 -3.75 1.58
N ASN A 48 6.88 -4.62 1.25
CA ASN A 48 6.98 -5.47 0.07
C ASN A 48 6.36 -4.76 -1.15
N LYS A 49 6.65 -5.31 -2.32
CA LYS A 49 6.03 -4.87 -3.59
C LYS A 49 4.51 -4.84 -3.48
N ILE A 50 3.93 -3.82 -4.11
CA ILE A 50 2.49 -3.69 -4.23
C ILE A 50 1.93 -4.69 -5.24
N ASP A 51 0.68 -5.09 -5.02
CA ASP A 51 -0.10 -5.89 -5.96
C ASP A 51 -1.58 -5.47 -5.89
N SER A 52 -2.42 -5.95 -6.80
CA SER A 52 -3.84 -5.60 -6.89
C SER A 52 -4.74 -6.80 -6.64
N THR A 53 -5.94 -6.56 -6.12
CA THR A 53 -6.93 -7.62 -5.90
C THR A 53 -8.35 -7.15 -6.19
N LYS A 54 -9.15 -8.03 -6.79
CA LYS A 54 -10.60 -7.86 -6.96
C LYS A 54 -11.40 -8.70 -5.95
N ASN A 55 -10.71 -9.55 -5.19
CA ASN A 55 -11.32 -10.57 -4.32
C ASN A 55 -11.63 -10.05 -2.91
N LEU A 56 -11.23 -8.81 -2.59
CA LEU A 56 -11.59 -8.18 -1.32
C LEU A 56 -13.09 -7.87 -1.30
N THR A 57 -13.85 -8.50 -0.40
CA THR A 57 -15.29 -8.26 -0.23
C THR A 57 -15.58 -7.30 0.92
N ASP A 58 -16.77 -6.71 0.92
CA ASP A 58 -17.19 -5.79 1.98
C ASP A 58 -17.23 -6.48 3.35
N SER A 59 -17.66 -7.74 3.41
CA SER A 59 -17.61 -8.54 4.63
C SER A 59 -16.18 -8.72 5.15
N MET A 60 -15.20 -8.95 4.27
CA MET A 60 -13.79 -9.03 4.67
C MET A 60 -13.27 -7.69 5.18
N ILE A 61 -13.66 -6.57 4.56
CA ILE A 61 -13.34 -5.20 5.00
C ILE A 61 -13.89 -4.96 6.41
N ILE A 62 -15.15 -5.30 6.66
CA ILE A 62 -15.78 -5.14 7.98
C ILE A 62 -15.05 -5.99 9.04
N VAL A 63 -14.72 -7.24 8.72
CA VAL A 63 -13.96 -8.12 9.64
C VAL A 63 -12.60 -7.52 9.96
N MET A 64 -11.87 -7.01 8.96
CA MET A 64 -10.57 -6.36 9.17
C MET A 64 -10.69 -5.11 10.06
N LYS A 65 -11.67 -4.23 9.79
CA LYS A 65 -11.93 -3.04 10.60
C LYS A 65 -12.29 -3.39 12.05
N ASN A 66 -13.05 -4.46 12.26
CA ASN A 66 -13.39 -4.92 13.61
C ASN A 66 -12.20 -5.55 14.34
N SER A 67 -11.34 -6.29 13.63
CA SER A 67 -10.09 -6.81 14.18
C SER A 67 -9.12 -5.69 14.55
N ALA A 68 -9.05 -4.63 13.74
CA ALA A 68 -8.22 -3.46 14.02
C ALA A 68 -8.58 -2.78 15.35
N LYS A 69 -9.87 -2.69 15.71
CA LYS A 69 -10.32 -2.14 17.01
C LYS A 69 -9.80 -2.90 18.22
N LYS A 70 -9.43 -4.17 18.04
CA LYS A 70 -8.85 -5.03 19.10
C LYS A 70 -7.33 -4.96 19.13
N ASN A 71 -6.70 -4.34 18.13
CA ASN A 71 -5.25 -4.22 18.04
C ASN A 71 -4.74 -3.13 18.98
N ARG A 72 -3.79 -3.47 19.86
CA ARG A 72 -3.24 -2.54 20.86
C ARG A 72 -2.27 -1.51 20.26
N LEU A 73 -1.72 -1.76 19.07
CA LEU A 73 -0.79 -0.87 18.38
C LEU A 73 -1.48 0.29 17.66
N PHE A 74 -2.81 0.26 17.57
CA PHE A 74 -3.61 1.25 16.87
C PHE A 74 -4.67 1.88 17.78
N LYS A 75 -5.06 3.11 17.46
CA LYS A 75 -6.20 3.79 18.07
C LYS A 75 -7.50 3.02 17.76
N LYS A 76 -8.52 3.17 18.60
CA LYS A 76 -9.80 2.45 18.42
C LYS A 76 -10.71 3.09 17.37
N ASN A 77 -10.59 4.41 17.17
CA ASN A 77 -11.41 5.23 16.27
C ASN A 77 -10.65 5.55 14.98
N ILE A 78 -10.28 4.52 14.23
CA ILE A 78 -9.58 4.68 12.95
C ILE A 78 -10.57 5.14 11.89
N GLU A 79 -10.23 6.22 11.20
CA GLU A 79 -10.91 6.65 9.99
C GLU A 79 -10.33 5.91 8.78
N TYR A 80 -11.22 5.35 7.97
CA TYR A 80 -10.85 4.61 6.77
C TYR A 80 -11.40 5.32 5.54
N GLY A 81 -10.66 5.26 4.45
CA GLY A 81 -11.17 5.71 3.17
C GLY A 81 -12.25 4.81 2.61
N ASN A 82 -12.85 5.30 1.52
CA ASN A 82 -13.72 4.52 0.65
C ASN A 82 -13.01 4.28 -0.69
N GLY A 83 -13.37 3.19 -1.37
CA GLY A 83 -12.76 2.86 -2.65
C GLY A 83 -13.45 1.69 -3.33
N ASN A 84 -13.26 1.61 -4.64
CA ASN A 84 -13.82 0.58 -5.50
C ASN A 84 -12.73 -0.37 -5.98
N LYS A 85 -13.12 -1.60 -6.32
CA LYS A 85 -12.23 -2.60 -6.91
C LYS A 85 -11.63 -2.12 -8.26
N PRO A 86 -10.42 -2.56 -8.62
CA PRO A 86 -9.50 -3.37 -7.81
C PRO A 86 -8.86 -2.54 -6.70
N TYR A 87 -8.67 -3.17 -5.53
CA TYR A 87 -7.89 -2.57 -4.45
C TYR A 87 -6.41 -2.85 -4.67
N ILE A 88 -5.56 -1.95 -4.18
CA ILE A 88 -4.11 -2.18 -4.14
C ILE A 88 -3.75 -2.65 -2.74
N PHE A 89 -2.81 -3.57 -2.60
CA PHE A 89 -2.31 -3.97 -1.30
C PHE A 89 -0.80 -4.03 -1.24
N THR A 90 -0.27 -3.79 -0.04
CA THR A 90 1.14 -4.00 0.29
C THR A 90 1.25 -4.78 1.60
N LYS A 91 2.23 -5.69 1.64
CA LYS A 91 2.61 -6.38 2.88
C LYS A 91 3.69 -5.57 3.55
N THR A 92 3.62 -5.43 4.87
CA THR A 92 4.58 -4.67 5.64
C THR A 92 5.04 -5.46 6.85
N LYS A 93 6.20 -5.10 7.39
CA LYS A 93 6.61 -5.49 8.75
C LYS A 93 6.81 -4.22 9.54
N ILE A 94 6.07 -4.08 10.64
CA ILE A 94 6.15 -2.93 11.54
C ILE A 94 6.91 -3.39 12.78
N CYS A 95 7.99 -2.69 13.12
CA CYS A 95 8.75 -2.94 14.32
C CYS A 95 8.51 -1.81 15.33
N ASN A 96 8.08 -2.16 16.55
CA ASN A 96 7.88 -1.22 17.66
C ASN A 96 8.77 -1.63 18.83
N GLY A 97 10.07 -1.33 18.73
CA GLY A 97 11.08 -1.78 19.69
C GLY A 97 11.35 -3.28 19.57
N LYS A 98 10.72 -4.10 20.42
CA LYS A 98 11.00 -5.55 20.52
C LYS A 98 10.13 -6.40 19.59
N ASP A 99 8.95 -5.93 19.24
CA ASP A 99 8.00 -6.70 18.44
C ASP A 99 8.11 -6.29 16.97
N THR A 100 8.22 -7.30 16.09
CA THR A 100 8.10 -7.14 14.63
C THR A 100 6.86 -7.87 14.17
N VAL A 101 5.84 -7.12 13.75
CA VAL A 101 4.54 -7.68 13.39
C VAL A 101 4.27 -7.48 11.90
N PRO A 102 3.93 -8.56 11.16
CA PRO A 102 3.55 -8.47 9.75
C PRO A 102 2.12 -7.97 9.57
N TYR A 103 1.94 -7.07 8.61
CA TYR A 103 0.64 -6.53 8.23
C TYR A 103 0.42 -6.59 6.72
N THR A 104 -0.84 -6.47 6.32
CA THR A 104 -1.22 -6.18 4.93
C THR A 104 -2.19 -5.02 4.93
N PHE A 105 -1.83 -3.96 4.21
CA PHE A 105 -2.65 -2.77 4.03
C PHE A 105 -3.31 -2.82 2.67
N TYR A 106 -4.62 -2.54 2.63
CA TYR A 106 -5.41 -2.44 1.42
C TYR A 106 -5.76 -0.96 1.20
N LEU A 107 -5.43 -0.45 0.02
CA LEU A 107 -5.63 0.92 -0.42
C LEU A 107 -6.66 0.99 -1.55
N ASP A 108 -7.26 2.16 -1.72
CA ASP A 108 -8.01 2.46 -2.94
C ASP A 108 -7.09 2.45 -4.18
N ASN A 109 -7.71 2.40 -5.36
CA ASN A 109 -7.00 2.39 -6.64
C ASN A 109 -6.27 3.71 -6.98
N THR A 110 -6.53 4.79 -6.25
CA THR A 110 -5.85 6.09 -6.35
C THR A 110 -4.62 6.18 -5.46
N LEU A 111 -4.40 5.17 -4.58
CA LEU A 111 -3.30 5.08 -3.62
C LEU A 111 -3.28 6.24 -2.62
N LYS A 112 -4.45 6.76 -2.26
CA LYS A 112 -4.57 7.88 -1.32
C LYS A 112 -5.00 7.43 0.07
N ASN A 113 -5.93 6.49 0.15
CA ASN A 113 -6.53 6.10 1.41
C ASN A 113 -6.38 4.61 1.67
N VAL A 114 -6.13 4.28 2.93
CA VAL A 114 -6.23 2.91 3.44
C VAL A 114 -7.70 2.59 3.69
N ILE A 115 -8.17 1.51 3.09
CA ILE A 115 -9.55 1.00 3.19
C ILE A 115 -9.68 0.02 4.36
N ALA A 116 -8.67 -0.81 4.56
CA ALA A 116 -8.59 -1.80 5.62
C ALA A 116 -7.15 -2.29 5.80
N PHE A 117 -6.88 -2.95 6.93
CA PHE A 117 -5.63 -3.68 7.12
C PHE A 117 -5.85 -4.96 7.91
N LYS A 118 -4.94 -5.92 7.71
CA LYS A 118 -4.92 -7.20 8.40
C LYS A 118 -3.56 -7.39 9.08
N MET A 119 -3.58 -7.81 10.35
CA MET A 119 -2.42 -8.36 11.06
C MET A 119 -2.33 -9.86 10.79
N HIS A 120 -1.12 -10.40 10.64
CA HIS A 120 -0.88 -11.84 10.51
C HIS A 120 -0.21 -12.42 11.75
#